data_AF-X1FN44-F1
#
_entry.id   AF-X1FN44-F1
#
_cell.length_a   1.000
_cell.length_b   1.000
_cell.length_c   1.000
_cell.angle_alpha   90.00
_cell.angle_beta   90.00
_cell.angle_gamma   90.00
#
_symmetry.space_group_name_H-M   'P 1'
#
loop_
_entity.id
_entity.type
_entity.pdbx_description
1 polymer ?
#
loop_
_entity_poly.entity_id
_entity_poly.type
_entity_poly.pdbx_seq_one_letter_code
_entity_poly.pdbx_strand_id
1 'polypeptide(L)'
;MVTLVVAFYIFVVVFAVIGSMRGWGKEVMVGFSVILALAFIAVIEDLLPYTNDLIQNGSTSQFWVRSSILIVMVFFGYQSPRFSQFARFSEKRARIQDFILGILFGAIN
;
A
#
# COMPACT_ATOMS: atom_id res chain seq x y z
N MET A 1 -0.84 -6.49 -32.09
CA MET A 1 -1.25 -7.02 -30.77
C MET A 1 -0.11 -6.78 -29.81
N VAL A 2 -0.36 -6.08 -28.69
CA VAL A 2 0.67 -5.86 -27.66
C VAL A 2 0.74 -7.12 -26.80
N THR A 3 1.94 -7.64 -26.55
CA THR A 3 2.12 -8.80 -25.68
C THR A 3 1.98 -8.39 -24.21
N LEU A 4 1.53 -9.32 -23.36
CA LEU A 4 1.42 -9.09 -21.90
C LEU A 4 2.73 -8.57 -21.30
N VAL A 5 3.86 -9.07 -21.80
CA VAL A 5 5.21 -8.65 -21.39
C VAL A 5 5.44 -7.17 -21.66
N VAL A 6 5.05 -6.68 -22.84
CA VAL A 6 5.21 -5.26 -23.19
C VAL A 6 4.30 -4.39 -22.33
N ALA A 7 3.06 -4.83 -22.08
CA ALA A 7 2.14 -4.10 -21.20
C ALA A 7 2.66 -4.04 -19.75
N PHE A 8 3.23 -5.14 -19.23
CA PHE A 8 3.84 -5.18 -17.90
C PHE A 8 4.96 -4.13 -17.76
N TYR A 9 5.91 -4.09 -18.69
CA TYR A 9 7.00 -3.12 -18.61
C TYR A 9 6.54 -1.67 -18.78
N ILE A 10 5.46 -1.41 -19.54
CA ILE A 10 4.85 -0.08 -19.60
C ILE A 10 4.33 0.33 -18.22
N PHE A 11 3.62 -0.56 -17.51
CA PHE A 11 3.13 -0.27 -16.16
C PHE A 11 4.29 -0.06 -15.18
N VAL A 12 5.33 -0.89 -15.21
CA VAL A 12 6.52 -0.71 -14.35
C VAL A 12 7.13 0.68 -14.53
N VAL A 13 7.27 1.18 -15.77
CA VAL A 13 7.80 2.52 -16.02
C VAL A 13 6.85 3.61 -15.51
N VAL A 14 5.54 3.45 -15.72
CA VAL A 14 4.54 4.41 -15.24
C VAL A 14 4.54 4.49 -13.71
N PHE A 15 4.53 3.35 -13.01
CA PHE A 15 4.57 3.32 -11.55
C PHE A 15 5.90 3.84 -10.99
N ALA A 16 7.02 3.57 -11.65
CA ALA A 16 8.32 4.15 -11.28
C ALA A 16 8.31 5.69 -11.33
N VAL A 17 7.72 6.27 -12.38
CA VAL A 17 7.56 7.73 -12.51
C VAL A 17 6.65 8.28 -11.42
N ILE A 18 5.50 7.65 -11.18
CA ILE A 18 4.55 8.07 -10.13
C ILE A 18 5.21 8.00 -8.74
N GLY A 19 5.93 6.92 -8.43
CA GLY A 19 6.65 6.75 -7.17
C GLY A 19 7.73 7.80 -6.96
N SER A 20 8.45 8.18 -8.03
CA SER A 20 9.45 9.25 -7.99
C SER A 20 8.88 10.62 -7.59
N MET A 21 7.64 10.91 -8.00
CA MET A 21 6.96 12.17 -7.70
C MET A 21 6.34 12.20 -6.30
N ARG A 22 5.93 11.03 -5.78
CA ARG A 22 5.28 10.89 -4.47
C ARG A 22 6.28 10.84 -3.32
N GLY A 23 7.44 10.21 -3.54
CA GLY A 23 8.50 9.97 -2.57
C GLY A 23 8.37 8.61 -1.87
N TRP A 24 9.52 7.96 -1.62
CA TRP A 24 9.59 6.59 -1.09
C TRP A 24 8.84 6.36 0.22
N GLY A 25 8.92 7.30 1.17
CA GLY A 25 8.33 7.11 2.49
C GLY A 25 6.82 6.90 2.45
N LYS A 26 6.13 7.51 1.49
CA LYS A 26 4.68 7.35 1.32
C LYS A 26 4.32 6.05 0.60
N GLU A 27 5.12 5.61 -0.38
CA GLU A 27 4.91 4.31 -1.04
C GLU A 27 5.14 3.16 -0.05
N VAL A 28 6.19 3.25 0.76
CA VAL A 28 6.49 2.27 1.81
C VAL A 28 5.39 2.23 2.87
N MET A 29 4.85 3.39 3.29
CA MET A 29 3.75 3.45 4.26
C MET A 29 2.49 2.75 3.74
N VAL A 30 2.17 2.91 2.45
CA VAL A 30 1.06 2.20 1.81
C VAL A 30 1.32 0.69 1.78
N GLY A 31 2.52 0.25 1.42
CA GLY A 31 2.88 -1.18 1.47
C GLY A 31 2.71 -1.79 2.86
N PHE A 32 3.18 -1.09 3.90
CA PHE A 32 2.99 -1.52 5.29
C PHE A 32 1.52 -1.54 5.73
N SER A 33 0.67 -0.66 5.19
CA SER A 33 -0.76 -0.68 5.52
C SER A 33 -1.48 -1.94 4.99
N VAL A 34 -1.03 -2.49 3.87
CA VAL A 34 -1.54 -3.78 3.35
C VAL A 34 -1.14 -4.91 4.29
N ILE A 35 0.12 -4.94 4.71
CA ILE A 35 0.63 -5.95 5.66
C ILE A 35 -0.15 -5.86 6.99
N LEU A 36 -0.36 -4.64 7.49
CA LEU A 36 -1.14 -4.37 8.69
C LEU A 36 -2.59 -4.85 8.54
N ALA A 37 -3.22 -4.60 7.39
CA ALA A 37 -4.57 -5.07 7.09
C ALA A 37 -4.67 -6.60 7.15
N LEU A 38 -3.71 -7.30 6.54
CA LEU A 38 -3.67 -8.76 6.58
C LEU A 38 -3.43 -9.29 8.00
N ALA A 39 -2.51 -8.68 8.74
CA ALA A 39 -2.26 -9.05 10.13
C ALA A 39 -3.49 -8.81 11.02
N PHE A 40 -4.20 -7.70 10.80
CA PHE A 40 -5.41 -7.38 11.55
C PHE A 40 -6.55 -8.35 11.25
N ILE A 41 -6.73 -8.74 9.98
CA ILE A 41 -7.67 -9.79 9.60
C ILE A 41 -7.31 -11.11 10.31
N ALA A 42 -6.04 -11.50 10.29
CA ALA A 42 -5.58 -12.73 10.95
C ALA A 42 -5.84 -12.70 12.48
N VAL A 43 -5.59 -11.56 13.13
CA VAL A 43 -5.87 -11.39 14.57
C VAL A 43 -7.37 -11.49 14.86
N ILE A 44 -8.22 -10.87 14.04
CA ILE A 44 -9.69 -10.95 14.21
C ILE A 44 -10.17 -12.39 14.04
N GLU A 45 -9.65 -13.12 13.06
CA GLU A 45 -10.03 -14.51 12.80
C GLU A 45 -9.60 -15.46 13.94
N ASP A 46 -8.47 -15.17 14.59
CA ASP A 46 -7.96 -15.99 15.71
C ASP A 46 -8.62 -15.64 17.06
N LEU A 47 -8.88 -14.35 17.34
CA LEU A 47 -9.42 -13.91 18.64
C LEU A 47 -10.95 -13.92 18.77
N LEU A 48 -11.71 -13.81 17.68
CA LEU A 48 -13.16 -13.76 17.73
C LEU A 48 -13.78 -15.11 17.32
N PRO A 49 -14.12 -16.01 18.25
CA PRO A 49 -14.83 -17.25 17.91
C PRO A 49 -16.21 -17.01 17.26
N TYR A 50 -16.79 -15.82 17.44
CA TYR A 50 -18.10 -15.43 16.89
C TYR A 50 -18.08 -15.09 15.39
N THR A 51 -16.89 -14.83 14.81
CA THR A 51 -16.78 -14.65 13.36
C THR A 51 -16.84 -15.98 12.62
N ASN A 52 -16.64 -17.12 13.28
CA ASN A 52 -16.72 -18.42 12.60
C ASN A 52 -18.07 -18.65 11.91
N ASP A 53 -19.20 -18.20 12.47
CA ASP A 53 -20.48 -18.36 11.80
C ASP A 53 -20.72 -17.37 10.65
N LEU A 54 -20.14 -16.15 10.71
CA LEU A 54 -20.24 -15.13 9.66
C LEU A 54 -19.18 -15.27 8.56
N ILE A 55 -18.07 -15.95 8.86
CA ILE A 55 -16.88 -16.12 8.00
C ILE A 55 -16.81 -17.55 7.43
N GLN A 56 -17.27 -18.59 8.13
CA GLN A 56 -17.24 -19.98 7.62
C GLN A 56 -18.51 -20.39 6.87
N ASN A 57 -19.69 -19.83 7.19
CA ASN A 57 -20.96 -20.30 6.60
C ASN A 57 -21.44 -19.49 5.37
N GLY A 58 -20.75 -18.41 4.98
CA GLY A 58 -21.14 -17.58 3.84
C GLY A 58 -19.96 -16.95 3.12
N SER A 59 -19.56 -17.53 1.97
CA SER A 59 -18.45 -17.05 1.13
C SER A 59 -18.56 -15.56 0.77
N THR A 60 -19.78 -15.05 0.60
CA THR A 60 -20.04 -13.66 0.26
C THR A 60 -19.80 -12.71 1.44
N SER A 61 -20.25 -13.07 2.65
CA SER A 61 -20.09 -12.23 3.85
C SER A 61 -18.62 -12.08 4.23
N GLN A 62 -17.88 -13.19 4.21
CA GLN A 62 -16.43 -13.21 4.43
C GLN A 62 -15.68 -12.28 3.46
N PHE A 63 -16.04 -12.31 2.17
CA PHE A 63 -15.43 -11.45 1.17
C PHE A 63 -15.63 -9.97 1.47
N TRP A 64 -16.87 -9.55 1.79
CA TRP A 64 -17.18 -8.15 2.07
C TRP A 64 -16.53 -7.64 3.36
N VAL A 65 -16.46 -8.47 4.40
CA VAL A 65 -15.77 -8.11 5.66
C VAL A 65 -14.28 -7.92 5.42
N ARG A 66 -13.59 -8.89 4.80
CA ARG A 66 -12.15 -8.79 4.51
C ARG A 66 -11.84 -7.61 3.58
N SER A 67 -12.67 -7.41 2.55
CA SER A 67 -12.50 -6.31 1.60
C SER A 67 -12.69 -4.95 2.24
N SER A 68 -13.70 -4.79 3.10
CA SER A 68 -13.94 -3.50 3.78
C SER A 68 -12.81 -3.15 4.76
N ILE A 69 -12.30 -4.13 5.52
CA ILE A 69 -11.13 -3.95 6.39
C ILE A 69 -9.91 -3.53 5.59
N LEU A 70 -9.62 -4.25 4.49
CA LEU A 70 -8.48 -3.95 3.63
C LEU A 70 -8.60 -2.55 3.03
N ILE A 71 -9.76 -2.18 2.47
CA ILE A 71 -10.01 -0.85 1.91
C ILE A 71 -9.79 0.23 2.96
N VAL A 72 -10.37 0.09 4.15
CA VAL A 72 -10.25 1.09 5.22
C VAL A 72 -8.81 1.25 5.67
N MET A 73 -8.09 0.15 5.92
CA MET A 73 -6.70 0.21 6.38
C MET A 73 -5.76 0.77 5.32
N VAL A 74 -5.88 0.33 4.06
CA VAL A 74 -5.06 0.84 2.96
C VAL A 74 -5.36 2.30 2.67
N PHE A 75 -6.63 2.72 2.79
CA PHE A 75 -7.02 4.11 2.65
C PHE A 75 -6.35 5.01 3.70
N PHE A 76 -6.35 4.59 4.97
CA PHE A 76 -5.62 5.34 6.00
C PHE A 76 -4.09 5.29 5.81
N GLY A 77 -3.55 4.18 5.32
CA GLY A 77 -2.13 4.09 4.93
C GLY A 77 -1.75 5.06 3.81
N TYR A 78 -2.67 5.28 2.87
CA TYR A 78 -2.52 6.24 1.79
C TYR A 78 -2.62 7.70 2.27
N GLN A 79 -3.48 7.96 3.26
CA GLN A 79 -3.63 9.26 3.89
C GLN A 79 -2.51 9.54 4.90
N SER A 80 -1.27 9.62 4.43
CA SER A 80 -0.16 10.08 5.28
C SER A 80 -0.35 11.58 5.62
N PRO A 81 -0.43 11.97 6.90
CA PRO A 81 -0.58 13.37 7.27
C PRO A 81 0.61 14.18 6.73
N ARG A 82 0.34 15.35 6.15
CA ARG A 82 1.37 16.27 5.65
C ARG A 82 2.11 16.95 6.81
N PHE A 83 2.92 16.22 7.57
CA PHE A 83 3.87 16.79 8.52
C PHE A 83 5.10 17.34 7.78
N SER A 84 4.91 18.30 6.88
CA SER A 84 5.95 18.84 6.01
C SER A 84 6.75 20.00 6.62
N GLN A 85 6.72 20.18 7.94
CA GLN A 85 7.30 21.37 8.58
C GLN A 85 8.61 21.11 9.36
N PHE A 86 8.94 19.85 9.70
CA PHE A 86 10.08 19.56 10.59
C PHE A 86 11.36 19.05 9.91
N ALA A 87 11.37 18.78 8.60
CA ALA A 87 12.50 18.14 7.90
C ALA A 87 13.36 19.08 7.02
N ARG A 88 13.35 20.40 7.26
CA ARG A 88 14.03 21.41 6.42
C ARG A 88 15.55 21.54 6.61
N PHE A 89 16.20 20.67 7.38
CA PHE A 89 17.62 20.83 7.70
C PHE A 89 18.61 20.12 6.74
N SER A 90 18.14 19.41 5.69
CA SER A 90 19.04 18.75 4.71
C SER A 90 18.43 18.66 3.30
N GLU A 91 18.11 19.80 2.69
CA GLU A 91 17.14 19.89 1.58
C GLU A 91 17.59 19.39 0.18
N LYS A 92 18.90 19.19 -0.08
CA LYS A 92 19.36 18.76 -1.42
C LYS A 92 19.65 17.26 -1.54
N ARG A 93 20.33 16.67 -0.56
CA ARG A 93 20.62 15.23 -0.56
C ARG A 93 19.36 14.38 -0.33
N ALA A 94 18.49 14.84 0.57
CA ALA A 94 17.21 14.19 0.83
C ALA A 94 16.34 14.13 -0.43
N ARG A 95 16.30 15.20 -1.24
CA ARG A 95 15.48 15.23 -2.46
C ARG A 95 15.94 14.24 -3.54
N ILE A 96 17.26 14.06 -3.70
CA ILE A 96 17.81 13.08 -4.66
C ILE A 96 17.55 11.66 -4.16
N GLN A 97 17.76 11.41 -2.87
CA GLN A 97 17.44 10.13 -2.25
C GLN A 97 15.95 9.80 -2.41
N ASP A 98 15.07 10.75 -2.12
CA ASP A 98 13.63 10.54 -2.19
C ASP A 98 13.15 10.22 -3.62
N PHE A 99 13.78 10.84 -4.61
CA PHE A 99 13.52 10.59 -6.03
C PHE A 99 14.00 9.19 -6.46
N ILE A 100 15.26 8.83 -6.15
CA ILE A 100 15.84 7.53 -6.54
C ILE A 100 15.10 6.38 -5.85
N LEU A 101 14.85 6.50 -4.54
CA LEU A 101 14.09 5.48 -3.80
C LEU A 101 12.64 5.44 -4.27
N GLY A 102 12.03 6.59 -4.60
CA GLY A 102 10.70 6.65 -5.17
C GLY A 102 10.57 5.89 -6.49
N ILE A 103 11.57 5.98 -7.38
CA ILE A 103 11.62 5.18 -8.62
C ILE A 103 11.65 3.70 -8.32
N LEU A 104 12.54 3.26 -7.41
CA LEU A 104 12.70 1.86 -7.04
C LEU A 104 11.42 1.26 -6.45
N PHE A 105 10.84 1.93 -5.45
CA PHE A 105 9.60 1.47 -4.82
C PHE A 105 8.40 1.57 -5.77
N GLY A 106 8.35 2.59 -6.62
CA GLY A 106 7.32 2.69 -7.66
C GLY A 106 7.42 1.57 -8.68
N ALA A 107 8.61 1.18 -9.13
CA ALA A 107 8.78 0.09 -10.09
C ALA A 107 8.38 -1.30 -9.53
N ILE A 108 8.37 -1.45 -8.20
CA ILE A 108 8.03 -2.70 -7.51
C ILE A 108 6.53 -2.81 -7.20
N ASN A 109 5.82 -1.69 -7.07
CA ASN A 109 4.39 -1.60 -6.75
C ASN A 109 3.52 -1.98 -7.96
#